data_AF-A0A8J7VVF6-F1
#
_entry.id   AF-A0A8J7VVF6-F1
#
_cell.length_a   1.000
_cell.length_b   1.000
_cell.length_c   1.000
_cell.angle_alpha   90.00
_cell.angle_beta   90.00
_cell.angle_gamma   90.00
#
_symmetry.space_group_name_H-M   'P 1'
#
loop_
_entity.id
_entity.type
_entity.pdbx_description
1 polymer ?
#
loop_
_entity_poly.entity_id
_entity_poly.type
_entity_poly.pdbx_seq_one_letter_code
_entity_poly.pdbx_strand_id
1 'polypeptide(L)' 'MPPAARIADLRQQLIEANHRYYVLDDPAIPDAEYDRLLRELEALEAEHPELATPDSPSRTVGAR' A
#
# COMPACT_ATOMS: atom_id res chain seq x y z
N MET A 1 6.54 10.51 -12.41
CA MET A 1 5.66 9.39 -12.83
C MET A 1 4.23 9.87 -12.83
N PRO A 2 3.34 9.32 -13.68
CA PRO A 2 1.90 9.57 -13.55
C PRO A 2 1.39 9.01 -12.21
N PRO A 3 0.36 9.63 -11.58
CA PRO A 3 -0.19 9.19 -10.30
C PRO A 3 -0.58 7.71 -10.29
N ALA A 4 -1.17 7.23 -11.40
CA ALA A 4 -1.54 5.82 -11.57
C ALA A 4 -0.35 4.85 -11.49
N ALA A 5 0.81 5.22 -12.02
CA ALA A 5 2.01 4.38 -11.92
C ALA A 5 2.55 4.35 -10.49
N ARG A 6 2.47 5.48 -9.76
CA ARG A 6 2.90 5.54 -8.36
C ARG A 6 1.97 4.74 -7.45
N ILE A 7 0.66 4.84 -7.64
CA ILE A 7 -0.34 4.04 -6.90
C ILE A 7 -0.11 2.55 -7.15
N ALA A 8 0.11 2.13 -8.40
CA ALA A 8 0.40 0.73 -8.71
C ALA A 8 1.69 0.21 -8.05
N ASP A 9 2.75 1.03 -8.06
CA ASP A 9 4.03 0.74 -7.42
C ASP A 9 3.90 0.59 -5.89
N LEU A 10 3.21 1.53 -5.23
CA LEU A 10 2.95 1.47 -3.79
C LEU A 10 2.12 0.25 -3.40
N ARG A 11 1.07 -0.07 -4.18
CA ARG A 11 0.27 -1.29 -3.97
C ARG A 11 1.13 -2.54 -4.05
N GLN A 12 1.98 -2.65 -5.07
CA GLN A 12 2.86 -3.79 -5.23
C GLN A 12 3.82 -3.94 -4.05
N GLN A 13 4.44 -2.84 -3.60
CA GLN A 13 5.34 -2.85 -2.45
C GLN A 13 4.64 -3.27 -1.16
N LEU A 14 3.41 -2.77 -0.91
CA LEU A 14 2.62 -3.14 0.27
C LEU A 14 2.18 -4.61 0.22
N ILE A 15 1.76 -5.11 -0.94
CA ILE A 15 1.39 -6.53 -1.14
C ILE A 15 2.62 -7.41 -0.89
N GLU A 16 3.78 -7.05 -1.43
CA GLU A 16 5.00 -7.83 -1.24
C GLU A 16 5.46 -7.80 0.22
N ALA A 17 5.42 -6.64 0.87
CA ALA A 17 5.70 -6.51 2.30
C ALA A 17 4.78 -7.39 3.15
N ASN A 18 3.47 -7.38 2.87
CA ASN A 18 2.50 -8.24 3.54
C ASN A 18 2.76 -9.72 3.29
N HIS A 19 3.06 -10.11 2.05
CA HIS A 19 3.40 -11.50 1.74
C HIS A 19 4.66 -11.94 2.50
N ARG A 20 5.70 -11.12 2.52
CA ARG A 20 6.94 -11.42 3.25
C ARG A 20 6.70 -11.52 4.76
N TYR A 21 5.89 -10.64 5.33
CA TYR A 21 5.52 -10.66 6.74
C TYR A 21 4.67 -11.88 7.11
N TYR A 22 3.57 -12.13 6.40
CA TYR A 22 2.58 -13.16 6.78
C TYR A 22 2.86 -14.56 6.22
N VAL A 23 3.53 -14.67 5.07
CA VAL A 23 3.76 -15.95 4.38
C VAL A 23 5.18 -16.45 4.58
N LEU A 24 6.17 -15.56 4.49
CA LEU A 24 7.58 -15.94 4.56
C LEU A 24 8.19 -15.81 5.96
N ASP A 25 7.49 -15.17 6.90
CA ASP A 25 8.01 -14.82 8.23
C ASP A 25 9.35 -14.06 8.15
N ASP A 26 9.52 -13.26 7.09
CA ASP A 26 10.74 -12.53 6.76
C ASP A 26 10.40 -11.05 6.47
N PRO A 27 10.12 -10.24 7.49
CA PRO A 27 9.74 -8.84 7.31
C PRO A 27 10.89 -8.06 6.66
N ALA A 28 10.74 -7.75 5.37
CA ALA A 28 11.77 -7.04 4.62
C ALA A 28 11.81 -5.53 4.88
N ILE A 29 10.72 -4.96 5.40
CA ILE A 29 10.63 -3.55 5.77
C ILE A 29 10.11 -3.42 7.21
N PRO A 30 10.59 -2.43 7.99
CA PRO A 30 10.03 -2.12 9.29
C PRO A 30 8.60 -1.55 9.18
N ASP A 31 7.80 -1.72 10.23
CA ASP A 31 6.43 -1.19 10.33
C ASP A 31 6.35 0.31 10.00
N ALA A 32 7.34 1.10 10.41
CA ALA A 32 7.38 2.54 10.14
C ALA A 32 7.48 2.86 8.63
N GLU A 33 8.20 2.04 7.86
CA GLU A 33 8.29 2.22 6.40
C GLU A 33 6.99 1.74 5.74
N TYR A 34 6.42 0.63 6.21
CA TYR A 34 5.10 0.17 5.76
C TYR A 34 4.04 1.24 5.97
N ASP A 35 3.97 1.84 7.16
CA ASP A 35 3.06 2.93 7.49
C ASP A 35 3.28 4.18 6.63
N ARG A 36 4.52 4.43 6.19
CA ARG A 36 4.83 5.55 5.29
C ARG A 36 4.29 5.29 3.89
N LEU A 37 4.53 4.09 3.36
CA LEU A 37 4.04 3.68 2.05
C LEU A 37 2.50 3.64 2.00
N LEU A 38 1.88 3.17 3.09
CA LEU A 38 0.43 3.12 3.23
C LEU A 38 -0.17 4.52 3.23
N ARG A 39 0.37 5.46 4.02
CA ARG A 39 -0.08 6.85 4.06
C ARG A 39 0.10 7.56 2.72
N GLU A 40 1.19 7.28 2.01
CA GLU A 40 1.40 7.82 0.67
C GLU A 40 0.34 7.31 -0.32
N LEU A 41 0.02 6.01 -0.25
CA LEU A 41 -1.03 5.41 -1.08
C LEU A 41 -2.41 6.02 -0.76
N GLU A 42 -2.75 6.17 0.52
CA GLU A 42 -4.00 6.80 0.97
C GLU A 42 -4.14 8.24 0.46
N ALA A 43 -3.06 9.05 0.57
CA ALA A 43 -3.06 10.41 0.09
C ALA A 43 -3.29 10.47 -1.43
N LEU A 44 -2.57 9.64 -2.19
CA LEU A 44 -2.73 9.58 -3.65
C LEU A 44 -4.11 9.09 -4.08
N GLU A 45 -4.70 8.12 -3.37
CA GLU A 45 -6.06 7.64 -3.63
C GLU A 45 -7.14 8.65 -3.22
N ALA A 46 -6.88 9.48 -2.22
CA ALA A 46 -7.77 10.58 -1.83
C ALA A 46 -7.73 11.72 -2.87
N GLU A 47 -6.55 12.02 -3.42
CA GLU A 47 -6.37 12.99 -4.51
C GLU A 47 -6.92 12.47 -5.85
N HIS A 48 -6.86 11.15 -6.07
CA HIS A 48 -7.30 10.46 -7.29
C HIS A 48 -8.33 9.36 -6.98
N PRO A 49 -9.56 9.71 -6.60
CA PRO A 49 -10.60 8.74 -6.28
C PRO A 49 -10.95 7.81 -7.45
N GLU A 50 -10.70 8.22 -8.70
CA GLU A 50 -10.86 7.41 -9.90
C GLU A 50 -9.85 6.25 -10.01
N LEU A 51 -8.73 6.34 -9.29
CA LEU A 51 -7.68 5.32 -9.23
C LEU A 51 -7.78 4.43 -7.99
N ALA A 52 -8.62 4.81 -7.02
CA ALA A 52 -8.83 4.06 -5.79
C ALA A 52 -9.66 2.79 -6.06
N THR A 53 -9.06 1.61 -5.87
CA THR A 53 -9.74 0.32 -6.07
C THR A 53 -10.21 -0.25 -4.74
N PRO A 54 -11.34 -0.99 -4.71
CA PRO A 54 -11.80 -1.66 -3.49
C PRO A 54 -10.79 -2.68 -2.95
N ASP A 55 -9.98 -3.29 -3.81
CA ASP A 55 -8.95 -4.28 -3.45
C ASP A 55 -7.62 -3.64 -2.98
N SER A 56 -7.60 -2.32 -2.73
CA SER A 56 -6.38 -1.64 -2.33
C SER A 56 -5.98 -1.96 -0.88
N PRO A 57 -4.69 -2.19 -0.57
CA PRO A 57 -4.22 -2.46 0.79
C PRO A 57 -4.58 -1.36 1.81
N SER A 58 -4.65 -0.10 1.36
CA SER A 58 -5.10 1.06 2.14
C SER A 58 -6.50 0.85 2.74
N ARG A 59 -7.40 0.17 2.02
CA ARG A 59 -8.78 -0.07 2.47
C ARG A 59 -8.91 -1.28 3.39
N THR A 60 -8.02 -2.27 3.26
CA THR A 60 -8.03 -3.47 4.12
C THR A 60 -7.51 -3.18 5.52
N VAL A 61 -6.52 -2.30 5.65
CA VAL A 61 -5.88 -1.98 6.95
C VAL A 61 -6.74 -0.99 7.77
N GLY A 62 -7.50 -0.11 7.12
CA GLY A 62 -8.36 0.90 7.78
C GLY A 62 -9.66 0.38 8.43
N ALA A 63 -9.94 -0.93 8.40
CA ALA A 63 -11.18 -1.52 8.93
C ALA A 63 -11.08 -1.96 10.41
N ARG A 64 -10.37 -1.22 11.26
CA ARG A 64 -10.32 -1.46 12.71
C ARG A 64 -10.93 -0.33 13.51
#